data_AF-A0A2W5FJ64-F1
#
_entry.id   AF-A0A2W5FJ64-F1
#
_cell.length_a   1.000
_cell.length_b   1.000
_cell.length_c   1.000
_cell.angle_alpha   90.00
_cell.angle_beta   90.00
_cell.angle_gamma   90.00
#
_symmetry.space_group_name_H-M   'P 1'
#
loop_
_entity.id
_entity.type
_entity.pdbx_description
1 polymer ?
#
loop_
_entity_poly.entity_id
_entity_poly.type
_entity_poly.pdbx_seq_one_letter_code
_entity_poly.pdbx_strand_id
1 'polypeptide(L)'
;MPLIPAAKFTFVQGFAVLDDSEYGTKARMAEKIIGKSLSEEFYFAATHFGDSPRAIGQVCKHYNKKAKIFYPQIHKEDYTPIMKQTESLGVQIEVIDSEDFADVIAATDTAAERDKNGERISFRGLSSIEVVAETVREAISASAMPEPDYFFSASSTGSMAKGLQLACPKADHHAVRVMNAENADFGKAHIHEASLEIIKFVNGLPPLNTSFEAAAWPVMLDWSRRNPHIPRESICFWFPAKSFG
;
A
#
# COMPACT_ATOMS: atom_id res chain seq x y z
N MET A 1 -3.49 18.90 12.04
CA MET A 1 -4.28 18.60 10.83
C MET A 1 -3.70 17.34 10.22
N PRO A 2 -4.53 16.35 9.80
CA PRO A 2 -4.01 15.20 9.07
C PRO A 2 -3.22 15.67 7.84
N LEU A 3 -2.07 15.06 7.59
CA LEU A 3 -1.30 15.20 6.36
C LEU A 3 -2.12 14.73 5.16
N ILE A 4 -2.80 13.59 5.30
CA ILE A 4 -3.36 12.87 4.16
C ILE A 4 -4.90 13.00 4.18
N PRO A 5 -5.51 13.78 3.27
CA PRO A 5 -6.96 13.82 3.14
C PRO A 5 -7.50 12.45 2.72
N ALA A 6 -8.79 12.18 2.91
CA ALA A 6 -9.39 10.91 2.48
C ALA A 6 -9.14 10.62 0.98
N ALA A 7 -9.10 9.34 0.62
CA ALA A 7 -8.90 8.95 -0.78
C ALA A 7 -10.00 9.53 -1.65
N LYS A 8 -9.65 9.97 -2.87
CA LYS A 8 -10.58 10.64 -3.76
C LYS A 8 -11.49 9.61 -4.39
N PHE A 9 -12.78 9.88 -4.37
CA PHE A 9 -13.72 9.11 -5.19
C PHE A 9 -13.86 9.76 -6.57
N THR A 10 -13.79 8.93 -7.60
CA THR A 10 -13.94 9.37 -8.99
C THR A 10 -14.54 8.25 -9.85
N PHE A 11 -14.97 8.61 -11.06
CA PHE A 11 -15.37 7.66 -12.09
C PHE A 11 -14.33 7.60 -13.21
N VAL A 12 -13.89 6.38 -13.54
CA VAL A 12 -12.99 6.14 -14.68
C VAL A 12 -13.66 5.12 -15.60
N GLN A 13 -13.95 5.51 -16.85
CA GLN A 13 -14.62 4.63 -17.84
C GLN A 13 -15.98 4.07 -17.38
N GLY A 14 -16.66 4.77 -16.46
CA GLY A 14 -17.92 4.35 -15.85
C GLY A 14 -17.78 3.49 -14.60
N PHE A 15 -16.55 3.15 -14.18
CA PHE A 15 -16.27 2.40 -12.96
C PHE A 15 -16.02 3.34 -11.79
N ALA A 16 -16.48 2.95 -10.60
CA ALA A 16 -16.12 3.61 -9.35
C ALA A 16 -14.63 3.38 -9.02
N VAL A 17 -13.92 4.42 -8.62
CA VAL A 17 -12.52 4.33 -8.21
C VAL A 17 -12.32 5.10 -6.91
N LEU A 18 -11.75 4.41 -5.92
CA LEU A 18 -11.19 5.04 -4.73
C LEU A 18 -9.69 5.25 -4.96
N ASP A 19 -9.36 6.49 -5.32
CA ASP A 19 -8.04 6.94 -5.73
C ASP A 19 -7.23 7.46 -4.53
N ASP A 20 -6.29 6.63 -4.08
CA ASP A 20 -5.33 6.95 -3.02
C ASP A 20 -3.95 7.35 -3.58
N SER A 21 -3.87 7.68 -4.87
CA SER A 21 -2.61 7.82 -5.62
C SER A 21 -1.74 9.01 -5.23
N GLU A 22 -2.33 10.06 -4.68
CA GLU A 22 -1.64 11.32 -4.35
C GLU A 22 -0.58 11.13 -3.25
N TYR A 23 -0.91 10.34 -2.23
CA TYR A 23 -0.02 10.06 -1.08
C TYR A 23 0.36 8.59 -1.00
N GLY A 24 -0.52 7.70 -1.46
CA GLY A 24 -0.38 6.26 -1.37
C GLY A 24 -0.97 5.69 -0.07
N THR A 25 -1.57 4.51 -0.19
CA THR A 25 -2.18 3.74 0.90
C THR A 25 -1.20 3.44 2.01
N LYS A 26 0.07 3.21 1.69
CA LYS A 26 1.10 3.02 2.72
C LYS A 26 1.35 4.28 3.54
N ALA A 27 1.29 5.47 2.93
CA ALA A 27 1.44 6.73 3.65
C ALA A 27 0.23 6.96 4.57
N ARG A 28 -0.99 6.67 4.10
CA ARG A 28 -2.20 6.76 4.92
C ARG A 28 -2.17 5.81 6.12
N MET A 29 -1.76 4.57 5.90
CA MET A 29 -1.57 3.59 6.98
C MET A 29 -0.48 4.05 7.96
N ALA A 30 0.64 4.57 7.44
CA ALA A 30 1.71 5.11 8.26
C ALA A 30 1.22 6.31 9.10
N GLU A 31 0.40 7.21 8.55
CA GLU A 31 -0.20 8.32 9.28
C GLU A 31 -1.08 7.84 10.44
N LYS A 32 -1.89 6.80 10.23
CA LYS A 32 -2.74 6.23 11.29
C LYS A 32 -1.94 5.70 12.47
N ILE A 33 -0.74 5.17 12.22
CA ILE A 33 0.15 4.63 13.24
C ILE A 33 0.97 5.76 13.87
N ILE A 34 1.75 6.47 13.05
CA ILE A 34 2.72 7.49 13.47
C ILE A 34 2.03 8.72 14.05
N GLY A 35 0.93 9.17 13.44
CA GLY A 35 0.21 10.37 13.84
C GLY A 35 -0.52 10.25 15.17
N LYS A 36 -0.86 9.01 15.59
CA LYS A 36 -1.47 8.72 16.90
C LYS A 36 -0.43 8.35 17.98
N SER A 37 0.76 7.94 17.57
CA SER A 37 1.83 7.55 18.49
C SER A 37 2.43 8.76 19.21
N LEU A 38 2.89 8.54 20.46
CA LEU A 38 3.64 9.52 21.25
C LEU A 38 5.16 9.46 20.98
N SER A 39 5.62 8.43 20.28
CA SER A 39 7.04 8.23 19.97
C SER A 39 7.55 9.30 19.02
N GLU A 40 8.82 9.66 19.20
CA GLU A 40 9.51 10.71 18.44
C GLU A 40 10.31 10.12 17.27
N GLU A 41 10.71 8.86 17.36
CA GLU A 41 11.51 8.14 16.35
C GLU A 41 10.87 6.79 16.00
N PHE A 42 10.82 6.47 14.71
CA PHE A 42 10.23 5.24 14.21
C PHE A 42 11.25 4.36 13.48
N TYR A 43 11.18 3.06 13.73
CA TYR A 43 12.13 2.07 13.25
C TYR A 43 11.45 1.09 12.31
N PHE A 44 11.99 0.92 11.10
CA PHE A 44 11.42 0.05 10.07
C PHE A 44 12.49 -0.78 9.36
N ALA A 45 12.33 -2.10 9.35
CA ALA A 45 13.07 -2.97 8.45
C ALA A 45 12.49 -2.85 7.05
N ALA A 46 13.30 -2.70 6.01
CA ALA A 46 12.87 -2.55 4.63
C ALA A 46 13.67 -3.47 3.71
N THR A 47 13.00 -4.09 2.74
CA THR A 47 13.71 -4.66 1.58
C THR A 47 14.11 -3.52 0.65
N HIS A 48 15.00 -3.76 -0.32
CA HIS A 48 15.40 -2.73 -1.30
C HIS A 48 14.24 -2.24 -2.19
N PHE A 49 13.09 -2.91 -2.14
CA PHE A 49 11.92 -2.64 -2.95
C PHE A 49 10.71 -2.21 -2.10
N GLY A 50 9.82 -1.45 -2.72
CA GLY A 50 8.55 -1.07 -2.12
C GLY A 50 8.60 0.30 -1.43
N ASP A 51 7.40 0.84 -1.25
CA ASP A 51 7.21 2.27 -1.00
C ASP A 51 7.06 2.63 0.49
N SER A 52 6.98 1.62 1.37
CA SER A 52 6.81 1.82 2.82
C SER A 52 7.84 2.78 3.44
N PRO A 53 9.15 2.72 3.11
CA PRO A 53 10.15 3.63 3.69
C PRO A 53 9.89 5.10 3.35
N ARG A 54 9.58 5.38 2.08
CA ARG A 54 9.24 6.73 1.61
C ARG A 54 7.97 7.23 2.29
N ALA A 55 6.93 6.39 2.36
CA ALA A 55 5.68 6.68 3.03
C ALA A 55 5.86 7.03 4.52
N ILE A 56 6.65 6.25 5.26
CA ILE A 56 7.01 6.54 6.65
C ILE A 56 7.74 7.89 6.73
N GLY A 57 8.73 8.13 5.86
CA GLY A 57 9.49 9.37 5.83
C GLY A 57 8.62 10.61 5.59
N GLN A 58 7.65 10.54 4.68
CA GLN A 58 6.72 11.64 4.40
C GLN A 58 5.88 11.99 5.63
N VAL A 59 5.34 10.97 6.30
CA VAL A 59 4.53 11.13 7.51
C VAL A 59 5.37 11.67 8.65
N CYS A 60 6.54 11.08 8.93
CA CYS A 60 7.44 11.57 9.97
C CYS A 60 7.82 13.03 9.75
N LYS A 61 8.18 13.42 8.52
CA LYS A 61 8.49 14.81 8.18
C LYS A 61 7.33 15.77 8.49
N HIS A 62 6.08 15.40 8.15
CA HIS A 62 4.91 16.23 8.44
C HIS A 62 4.65 16.41 9.94
N TYR A 63 4.79 15.35 10.72
CA TYR A 63 4.57 15.39 12.16
C TYR A 63 5.80 15.82 12.97
N ASN A 64 6.86 16.28 12.30
CA ASN A 64 8.14 16.65 12.92
C ASN A 64 8.72 15.51 13.78
N LYS A 65 8.66 14.29 13.26
CA LYS A 65 9.18 13.06 13.86
C LYS A 65 10.34 12.51 13.04
N LYS A 66 11.09 11.58 13.62
CA LYS A 66 12.25 10.94 12.98
C LYS A 66 11.89 9.54 12.49
N ALA A 67 12.60 9.08 11.48
CA ALA A 67 12.54 7.69 11.03
C ALA A 67 13.95 7.16 10.77
N LYS A 68 14.17 5.91 11.18
CA LYS A 68 15.36 5.13 10.88
C LYS A 68 14.95 3.85 10.17
N ILE A 69 15.45 3.66 8.95
CA ILE A 69 15.09 2.53 8.09
C ILE A 69 16.32 1.65 7.92
N PHE A 70 16.12 0.36 8.17
CA PHE A 70 17.16 -0.66 8.12
C PHE A 70 17.01 -1.45 6.83
N TYR A 71 18.08 -1.58 6.06
CA TYR A 71 18.10 -2.35 4.81
C TYR A 71 19.15 -3.47 4.90
N PRO A 72 18.96 -4.58 4.16
CA PRO A 72 20.03 -5.54 3.95
C PRO A 72 21.15 -4.90 3.13
N GLN A 73 22.32 -5.56 3.10
CA GLN A 73 23.54 -5.05 2.50
C GLN A 73 23.31 -4.50 1.08
N ILE A 74 23.73 -3.25 0.86
CA ILE A 74 23.66 -2.55 -0.43
C ILE A 74 24.62 -1.36 -0.42
N HIS A 75 25.31 -1.14 -1.53
CA HIS A 75 26.20 0.02 -1.71
C HIS A 75 25.39 1.29 -2.01
N LYS A 76 25.89 2.46 -1.58
CA LYS A 76 25.17 3.72 -1.70
C LYS A 76 24.93 4.14 -3.15
N GLU A 77 25.91 3.87 -4.01
CA GLU A 77 25.84 4.02 -5.46
C GLU A 77 24.68 3.23 -6.09
N ASP A 78 24.33 2.08 -5.51
CA ASP A 78 23.26 1.18 -5.98
C ASP A 78 21.89 1.48 -5.38
N TYR A 79 21.76 2.55 -4.57
CA TYR A 79 20.47 2.93 -3.99
C TYR A 79 19.41 3.14 -5.07
N THR A 80 18.27 2.48 -4.87
CA THR A 80 17.09 2.61 -5.73
C THR A 80 16.55 4.05 -5.67
N PRO A 81 15.78 4.50 -6.69
CA PRO A 81 15.15 5.81 -6.66
C PRO A 81 14.33 6.06 -5.38
N ILE A 82 13.62 5.04 -4.88
CA ILE A 82 12.83 5.12 -3.65
C ILE A 82 13.73 5.32 -2.42
N MET A 83 14.86 4.63 -2.33
CA MET A 83 15.81 4.84 -1.22
C MET A 83 16.39 6.26 -1.22
N LYS A 84 16.78 6.77 -2.39
CA LYS A 84 17.26 8.15 -2.56
C LYS A 84 16.20 9.19 -2.17
N GLN A 85 14.95 8.96 -2.58
CA GLN A 85 13.82 9.80 -2.15
C GLN A 85 13.60 9.72 -0.63
N THR A 86 13.74 8.53 -0.04
CA THR A 86 13.62 8.31 1.40
C THR A 86 14.68 9.12 2.17
N GLU A 87 15.96 9.07 1.77
CA GLU A 87 17.01 9.92 2.37
C GLU A 87 16.68 11.41 2.24
N SER A 88 16.15 11.85 1.08
CA SER A 88 15.80 13.26 0.85
C SER A 88 14.70 13.81 1.77
N LEU A 89 13.94 12.91 2.42
CA LEU A 89 12.92 13.25 3.41
C LEU A 89 13.51 13.43 4.83
N GLY A 90 14.82 13.28 5.00
CA GLY A 90 15.51 13.38 6.29
C GLY A 90 15.48 12.07 7.09
N VAL A 91 15.17 10.96 6.43
CA VAL A 91 15.15 9.63 7.04
C VAL A 91 16.58 9.11 7.17
N GLN A 92 16.93 8.57 8.34
CA GLN A 92 18.22 7.89 8.52
C GLN A 92 18.14 6.49 7.90
N ILE A 93 19.04 6.20 6.96
CA ILE A 93 19.22 4.86 6.42
C ILE A 93 20.36 4.15 7.18
N GLU A 94 20.07 2.98 7.71
CA GLU A 94 21.03 2.06 8.30
C GLU A 94 21.14 0.83 7.40
N VAL A 95 22.35 0.49 6.97
CA VAL A 95 22.60 -0.73 6.17
C VAL A 95 23.17 -1.79 7.10
N ILE A 96 22.50 -2.94 7.15
CA ILE A 96 22.96 -4.11 7.89
C ILE A 96 23.84 -4.94 6.97
N ASP A 97 25.03 -5.31 7.46
CA ASP A 97 25.98 -6.17 6.75
C ASP A 97 25.50 -7.65 6.76
N SER A 98 24.34 -7.87 6.15
CA SER A 98 23.71 -9.17 5.95
C SER A 98 22.75 -9.08 4.77
N GLU A 99 22.69 -10.14 3.97
CA GLU A 99 21.67 -10.34 2.95
C GLU A 99 20.40 -10.99 3.54
N ASP A 100 20.48 -11.57 4.75
CA ASP A 100 19.34 -12.19 5.40
C ASP A 100 18.42 -11.13 5.99
N PHE A 101 17.18 -11.10 5.49
CA PHE A 101 16.18 -10.16 5.94
C PHE A 101 15.78 -10.35 7.41
N ALA A 102 15.93 -11.57 7.95
CA ALA A 102 15.71 -11.84 9.37
C ALA A 102 16.69 -11.05 10.26
N ASP A 103 17.94 -10.90 9.83
CA ASP A 103 18.94 -10.11 10.55
C ASP A 103 18.59 -8.62 10.54
N VAL A 104 18.08 -8.12 9.41
CA VAL A 104 17.60 -6.73 9.28
C VAL A 104 16.44 -6.48 10.25
N ILE A 105 15.50 -7.42 10.35
CA ILE A 105 14.38 -7.35 11.31
C ILE A 105 14.91 -7.34 12.75
N ALA A 106 15.79 -8.27 13.10
CA ALA A 106 16.35 -8.37 14.45
C ALA A 106 17.15 -7.12 14.85
N ALA A 107 17.92 -6.55 13.93
CA ALA A 107 18.64 -5.30 14.15
C ALA A 107 17.68 -4.12 14.36
N THR A 108 16.60 -4.06 13.58
CA THR A 108 15.56 -3.03 13.74
C THR A 108 14.87 -3.15 15.09
N ASP A 109 14.51 -4.36 15.51
CA ASP A 109 13.85 -4.63 16.79
C ASP A 109 14.78 -4.25 17.95
N THR A 110 16.06 -4.65 17.89
CA THR A 110 17.08 -4.27 18.87
C THR A 110 17.25 -2.76 18.98
N ALA A 111 17.24 -2.04 17.84
CA ALA A 111 17.37 -0.59 17.84
C ALA A 111 16.14 0.09 18.48
N ALA A 112 14.94 -0.38 18.17
CA ALA A 112 13.70 0.13 18.75
C ALA A 112 13.62 -0.13 20.26
N GLU A 113 14.03 -1.32 20.73
CA GLU A 113 14.03 -1.67 22.17
C GLU A 113 15.00 -0.82 23.00
N ARG A 114 16.11 -0.36 22.40
CA ARG A 114 17.11 0.48 23.07
C ARG A 114 16.70 1.95 23.16
N ASP A 115 15.78 2.39 22.31
CA ASP A 115 15.31 3.76 22.26
C ASP A 115 14.03 3.93 23.09
N LYS A 116 14.15 4.61 24.23
CA LYS A 116 13.02 4.86 25.15
C LYS A 116 11.92 5.75 24.53
N ASN A 117 12.24 6.49 23.47
CA ASN A 117 11.30 7.33 22.74
C ASN A 117 10.99 6.77 21.34
N GLY A 118 11.43 5.54 21.07
CA GLY A 118 11.36 4.87 19.78
C GLY A 118 10.17 3.92 19.66
N GLU A 119 9.65 3.75 18.45
CA GLU A 119 8.64 2.73 18.15
C GLU A 119 8.96 1.94 16.88
N ARG A 120 8.77 0.62 16.98
CA ARG A 120 8.93 -0.31 15.87
C ARG A 120 7.67 -0.36 15.00
N ILE A 121 7.77 -0.03 13.72
CA ILE A 121 6.68 -0.21 12.75
C ILE A 121 6.84 -1.55 12.01
N SER A 122 6.11 -2.59 12.36
CA SER A 122 6.20 -3.85 11.59
C SER A 122 5.58 -3.71 10.18
N PHE A 123 6.04 -4.52 9.21
CA PHE A 123 5.34 -4.65 7.91
C PHE A 123 3.88 -5.06 8.09
N ARG A 124 3.63 -5.91 9.10
CA ARG A 124 2.28 -6.29 9.51
C ARG A 124 1.48 -5.09 10.00
N GLY A 125 2.10 -4.11 10.65
CA GLY A 125 1.46 -2.84 11.00
C GLY A 125 1.00 -2.07 9.77
N LEU A 126 1.89 -1.87 8.79
CA LEU A 126 1.55 -1.20 7.51
C LEU A 126 0.74 -2.06 6.53
N SER A 127 0.36 -3.26 6.93
CA SER A 127 -0.47 -4.17 6.13
C SER A 127 -1.51 -4.86 7.03
N SER A 128 -1.84 -4.26 8.17
CA SER A 128 -2.80 -4.82 9.13
C SER A 128 -4.17 -4.75 8.49
N ILE A 129 -4.91 -5.85 8.60
CA ILE A 129 -6.24 -5.98 8.00
C ILE A 129 -7.16 -4.90 8.58
N GLU A 130 -7.00 -4.58 9.87
CA GLU A 130 -7.72 -3.55 10.59
C GLU A 130 -7.39 -2.14 10.08
N VAL A 131 -6.10 -1.83 9.88
CA VAL A 131 -5.67 -0.51 9.36
C VAL A 131 -6.11 -0.32 7.91
N VAL A 132 -6.07 -1.38 7.09
CA VAL A 132 -6.64 -1.37 5.73
C VAL A 132 -8.15 -1.11 5.80
N ALA A 133 -8.87 -1.83 6.66
CA ALA A 133 -10.32 -1.70 6.76
C ALA A 133 -10.75 -0.30 7.21
N GLU A 134 -10.07 0.27 8.23
CA GLU A 134 -10.28 1.64 8.69
C GLU A 134 -10.02 2.65 7.57
N THR A 135 -8.91 2.47 6.84
CA THR A 135 -8.53 3.30 5.68
C THR A 135 -9.62 3.33 4.60
N VAL A 136 -10.15 2.16 4.22
CA VAL A 136 -11.16 2.07 3.18
C VAL A 136 -12.50 2.64 3.66
N ARG A 137 -12.91 2.35 4.90
CA ARG A 137 -14.15 2.91 5.46
C ARG A 137 -14.14 4.43 5.51
N GLU A 138 -13.01 5.03 5.85
CA GLU A 138 -12.85 6.48 5.82
C GLU A 138 -12.94 7.05 4.40
N ALA A 139 -12.33 6.38 3.42
CA ALA A 139 -12.43 6.79 2.01
C ALA A 139 -13.88 6.75 1.52
N ILE A 140 -14.62 5.69 1.82
CA ILE A 140 -16.03 5.53 1.45
C ILE A 140 -16.91 6.58 2.17
N SER A 141 -16.71 6.74 3.48
CA SER A 141 -17.45 7.71 4.29
C SER A 141 -17.22 9.15 3.80
N ALA A 142 -15.97 9.53 3.56
CA ALA A 142 -15.61 10.88 3.12
C ALA A 142 -16.08 11.19 1.69
N SER A 143 -16.24 10.17 0.85
CA SER A 143 -16.78 10.31 -0.50
C SER A 143 -18.30 10.25 -0.57
N ALA A 144 -18.97 9.96 0.55
CA ALA A 144 -20.41 9.66 0.61
C ALA A 144 -20.84 8.58 -0.40
N MET A 145 -19.91 7.68 -0.77
CA MET A 145 -20.18 6.59 -1.69
C MET A 145 -20.94 5.49 -0.94
N PRO A 146 -21.98 4.87 -1.53
CA PRO A 146 -22.52 3.63 -0.99
C PRO A 146 -21.47 2.52 -1.05
N GLU A 147 -21.67 1.48 -0.25
CA GLU A 147 -20.88 0.25 -0.39
C GLU A 147 -21.07 -0.32 -1.80
N PRO A 148 -19.98 -0.66 -2.54
CA PRO A 148 -20.10 -1.17 -3.89
C PRO A 148 -20.59 -2.63 -3.89
N ASP A 149 -21.24 -3.06 -4.96
CA ASP A 149 -21.66 -4.45 -5.10
C ASP A 149 -20.46 -5.36 -5.43
N TYR A 150 -19.47 -4.85 -6.17
CA TYR A 150 -18.26 -5.57 -6.55
C TYR A 150 -17.01 -4.75 -6.25
N PHE A 151 -16.03 -5.33 -5.57
CA PHE A 151 -14.82 -4.62 -5.16
C PHE A 151 -13.55 -5.31 -5.67
N PHE A 152 -12.81 -4.63 -6.54
CA PHE A 152 -11.52 -5.07 -7.07
C PHE A 152 -10.33 -4.41 -6.38
N SER A 153 -9.26 -5.19 -6.20
CA SER A 153 -7.96 -4.66 -5.78
C SER A 153 -6.79 -5.46 -6.33
N ALA A 154 -5.67 -4.79 -6.57
CA ALA A 154 -4.39 -5.46 -6.73
C ALA A 154 -3.95 -6.04 -5.38
N SER A 155 -3.53 -7.30 -5.38
CA SER A 155 -3.13 -8.01 -4.16
C SER A 155 -1.88 -8.86 -4.37
N SER A 156 -0.97 -8.84 -3.39
CA SER A 156 0.21 -9.71 -3.34
C SER A 156 0.05 -10.73 -2.19
N THR A 157 0.17 -10.27 -0.95
CA THR A 157 0.05 -11.14 0.25
C THR A 157 -1.40 -11.33 0.73
N GLY A 158 -2.35 -10.54 0.21
CA GLY A 158 -3.77 -10.62 0.53
C GLY A 158 -4.26 -9.73 1.68
N SER A 159 -3.38 -8.97 2.35
CA SER A 159 -3.80 -7.98 3.37
C SER A 159 -4.82 -6.97 2.84
N MET A 160 -4.63 -6.48 1.61
CA MET A 160 -5.56 -5.55 0.98
C MET A 160 -6.93 -6.20 0.74
N ALA A 161 -6.95 -7.38 0.11
CA ALA A 161 -8.17 -8.15 -0.14
C ALA A 161 -8.97 -8.42 1.16
N LYS A 162 -8.29 -8.81 2.24
CA LYS A 162 -8.94 -9.07 3.54
C LYS A 162 -9.44 -7.80 4.21
N GLY A 163 -8.67 -6.72 4.14
CA GLY A 163 -9.07 -5.44 4.71
C GLY A 163 -10.30 -4.85 4.01
N LEU A 164 -10.38 -5.01 2.68
CA LEU A 164 -11.55 -4.63 1.90
C LEU A 164 -12.79 -5.43 2.30
N GLN A 165 -12.66 -6.74 2.52
CA GLN A 165 -13.75 -7.59 3.03
C GLN A 165 -14.27 -7.12 4.39
N LEU A 166 -13.38 -6.67 5.28
CA LEU A 166 -13.81 -6.09 6.56
C LEU A 166 -14.47 -4.72 6.38
N ALA A 167 -13.98 -3.89 5.45
CA ALA A 167 -14.51 -2.56 5.20
C ALA A 167 -15.90 -2.60 4.56
N CYS A 168 -16.08 -3.49 3.59
CA CYS A 168 -17.28 -3.66 2.76
C CYS A 168 -17.75 -5.12 2.80
N PRO A 169 -18.40 -5.56 3.89
CA PRO A 169 -18.72 -6.97 4.11
C PRO A 169 -19.82 -7.53 3.19
N LYS A 170 -20.58 -6.67 2.49
CA LYS A 170 -21.65 -7.06 1.57
C LYS A 170 -21.19 -7.11 0.11
N ALA A 171 -20.11 -6.41 -0.23
CA ALA A 171 -19.53 -6.45 -1.56
C ALA A 171 -19.04 -7.85 -1.93
N ASP A 172 -19.12 -8.20 -3.20
CA ASP A 172 -18.43 -9.34 -3.79
C ASP A 172 -16.98 -8.95 -4.09
N HIS A 173 -16.00 -9.68 -3.54
CA HIS A 173 -14.60 -9.25 -3.51
C HIS A 173 -13.78 -9.96 -4.57
N HIS A 174 -12.98 -9.20 -5.29
CA HIS A 174 -12.12 -9.68 -6.37
C HIS A 174 -10.67 -9.25 -6.10
N ALA A 175 -9.80 -10.22 -5.84
CA ALA A 175 -8.39 -10.00 -5.64
C ALA A 175 -7.64 -10.33 -6.93
N VAL A 176 -7.01 -9.34 -7.55
CA VAL A 176 -6.13 -9.58 -8.69
C VAL A 176 -4.71 -9.79 -8.19
N ARG A 177 -4.23 -11.03 -8.32
CA ARG A 177 -2.87 -11.42 -7.92
C ARG A 177 -1.87 -10.87 -8.93
N VAL A 178 -1.02 -9.97 -8.45
CA VAL A 178 0.00 -9.26 -9.26
C VAL A 178 1.42 -9.74 -8.98
N MET A 179 1.61 -10.53 -7.93
CA MET A 179 2.87 -11.16 -7.58
C MET A 179 2.58 -12.46 -6.82
N ASN A 180 3.36 -13.50 -7.09
CA ASN A 180 3.32 -14.74 -6.32
C ASN A 180 4.00 -14.50 -4.97
N ALA A 181 3.20 -14.48 -3.91
CA ALA A 181 3.71 -14.54 -2.54
C ALA A 181 3.44 -15.92 -1.97
N GLU A 182 4.48 -16.56 -1.44
CA GLU A 182 4.33 -17.80 -0.68
C GLU A 182 3.42 -17.51 0.53
N ASN A 183 2.42 -18.36 0.75
CA ASN A 183 1.40 -18.23 1.81
C ASN A 183 0.47 -17.00 1.67
N ALA A 184 0.23 -16.51 0.45
CA ALA A 184 -0.79 -15.49 0.23
C ALA A 184 -2.18 -15.98 0.66
N ASP A 185 -2.91 -15.16 1.41
CA ASP A 185 -4.26 -15.45 1.88
C ASP A 185 -5.18 -14.26 1.58
N PHE A 186 -6.11 -14.48 0.64
CA PHE A 186 -7.03 -13.48 0.12
C PHE A 186 -8.42 -13.54 0.78
N GLY A 187 -8.59 -14.33 1.84
CA GLY A 187 -9.89 -14.53 2.48
C GLY A 187 -10.92 -15.14 1.53
N LYS A 188 -12.09 -14.52 1.41
CA LYS A 188 -13.22 -14.99 0.58
C LYS A 188 -13.21 -14.41 -0.84
N ALA A 189 -12.18 -13.67 -1.24
CA ALA A 189 -12.16 -13.00 -2.54
C ALA A 189 -12.03 -14.00 -3.70
N HIS A 190 -12.71 -13.71 -4.81
CA HIS A 190 -12.46 -14.32 -6.11
C HIS A 190 -11.06 -13.93 -6.59
N ILE A 191 -10.20 -14.92 -6.78
CA ILE A 191 -8.81 -14.69 -7.20
C ILE A 191 -8.74 -14.64 -8.73
N HIS A 192 -8.11 -13.59 -9.24
CA HIS A 192 -7.80 -13.43 -10.66
C HIS A 192 -6.28 -13.30 -10.82
N GLU A 193 -5.73 -13.85 -11.89
CA GLU A 193 -4.30 -13.73 -12.18
C GLU A 193 -4.04 -12.56 -13.15
N ALA A 194 -3.13 -11.66 -12.80
CA ALA A 194 -2.58 -10.73 -13.78
C ALA A 194 -1.48 -11.44 -14.59
N SER A 195 -1.58 -11.40 -15.93
CA SER A 195 -0.48 -11.88 -16.77
C SER A 195 0.74 -10.97 -16.62
N LEU A 196 1.92 -11.57 -16.48
CA LEU A 196 3.22 -10.85 -16.42
C LEU A 196 3.48 -10.01 -17.69
N GLU A 197 2.86 -10.35 -18.82
CA GLU A 197 2.97 -9.59 -20.07
C GLU A 197 2.18 -8.27 -20.02
N ILE A 198 1.08 -8.22 -19.26
CA ILE A 198 0.23 -7.03 -19.10
C ILE A 198 0.94 -5.95 -18.28
N ILE A 199 1.80 -6.34 -17.33
CA ILE A 199 2.56 -5.42 -16.47
C ILE A 199 3.43 -4.46 -17.28
N LYS A 200 3.89 -4.87 -18.47
CA LYS A 200 4.77 -4.05 -19.34
C LYS A 200 4.02 -3.05 -20.22
N PHE A 201 2.69 -3.18 -20.37
CA PHE A 201 1.94 -2.50 -21.44
C PHE A 201 1.11 -1.30 -21.00
N VAL A 202 0.81 -1.14 -19.72
CA VAL A 202 -0.16 -0.13 -19.25
C VAL A 202 0.54 1.13 -18.74
N ASN A 203 1.28 1.78 -19.64
CA ASN A 203 1.57 3.22 -19.52
C ASN A 203 0.49 3.96 -20.31
N GLY A 204 -0.54 4.54 -19.66
CA GLY A 204 -1.43 5.45 -20.40
C GLY A 204 -2.85 5.75 -19.88
N LEU A 205 -3.34 5.12 -18.81
CA LEU A 205 -4.66 5.46 -18.25
C LEU A 205 -4.49 6.10 -16.88
N PRO A 206 -4.71 7.41 -16.69
CA PRO A 206 -4.81 7.98 -15.35
C PRO A 206 -5.97 7.31 -14.59
N PRO A 207 -5.78 6.90 -13.31
CA PRO A 207 -4.62 7.11 -12.45
C PRO A 207 -3.52 6.03 -12.49
N LEU A 208 -3.63 5.00 -13.34
CA LEU A 208 -2.74 3.83 -13.48
C LEU A 208 -1.29 4.22 -13.85
N ASN A 209 -0.48 4.54 -12.84
CA ASN A 209 0.92 4.94 -12.99
C ASN A 209 1.89 3.96 -12.30
N THR A 210 1.44 2.75 -11.98
CA THR A 210 2.15 1.76 -11.17
C THR A 210 2.07 0.36 -11.76
N SER A 211 3.07 -0.47 -11.48
CA SER A 211 3.12 -1.85 -11.99
C SER A 211 1.98 -2.75 -11.50
N PHE A 212 1.42 -2.52 -10.31
CA PHE A 212 0.38 -3.39 -9.75
C PHE A 212 -1.02 -3.06 -10.27
N GLU A 213 -1.40 -1.78 -10.28
CA GLU A 213 -2.72 -1.34 -10.72
C GLU A 213 -2.83 -1.37 -12.25
N ALA A 214 -1.74 -1.06 -12.96
CA ALA A 214 -1.58 -1.35 -14.39
C ALA A 214 -1.93 -2.80 -14.74
N ALA A 215 -1.59 -3.74 -13.87
CA ALA A 215 -1.81 -5.16 -14.09
C ALA A 215 -3.23 -5.59 -13.69
N ALA A 216 -3.76 -5.03 -12.61
CA ALA A 216 -5.06 -5.40 -12.06
C ALA A 216 -6.25 -4.79 -12.82
N TRP A 217 -6.10 -3.56 -13.32
CA TRP A 217 -7.18 -2.86 -14.01
C TRP A 217 -7.67 -3.58 -15.28
N PRO A 218 -6.81 -4.05 -16.20
CA PRO A 218 -7.25 -4.78 -17.39
C PRO A 218 -8.00 -6.08 -17.06
N VAL A 219 -7.64 -6.74 -15.94
CA VAL A 219 -8.32 -7.95 -15.47
C VAL A 219 -9.75 -7.62 -15.01
N MET A 220 -9.94 -6.53 -14.29
CA MET A 220 -11.27 -6.02 -13.93
C MET A 220 -12.08 -5.67 -15.20
N LEU A 221 -11.47 -4.98 -16.17
CA LEU A 221 -12.14 -4.63 -17.43
C LEU A 221 -12.58 -5.88 -18.20
N ASP A 222 -11.73 -6.90 -18.30
CA ASP A 222 -12.08 -8.18 -18.92
C ASP A 222 -13.22 -8.89 -18.19
N TRP A 223 -13.15 -8.95 -16.86
CA TRP A 223 -14.22 -9.52 -16.05
C TRP A 223 -15.54 -8.79 -16.26
N SER A 224 -15.54 -7.45 -16.29
CA SER A 224 -16.74 -6.64 -16.56
C SER A 224 -17.31 -6.92 -17.96
N ARG A 225 -16.46 -7.05 -18.99
CA ARG A 225 -16.91 -7.41 -20.35
C ARG A 225 -17.56 -8.79 -20.41
N ARG A 226 -17.08 -9.74 -19.61
CA ARG A 226 -17.68 -11.08 -19.49
C ARG A 226 -18.98 -11.09 -18.67
N ASN A 227 -19.27 -10.02 -17.94
CA ASN A 227 -20.47 -9.87 -17.13
C ASN A 227 -21.27 -8.60 -17.53
N PRO A 228 -21.77 -8.50 -18.77
CA PRO A 228 -22.34 -7.26 -19.31
C PRO A 228 -23.67 -6.83 -18.64
N HIS A 229 -24.27 -7.69 -17.83
CA HIS A 229 -25.49 -7.41 -17.07
C HIS A 229 -25.20 -6.65 -15.77
N ILE A 230 -23.94 -6.58 -15.33
CA ILE A 230 -23.51 -5.84 -14.14
C ILE A 230 -23.23 -4.39 -14.55
N PRO A 231 -23.92 -3.39 -13.95
CA PRO A 231 -23.62 -1.98 -14.19
C PRO A 231 -22.18 -1.64 -13.81
N ARG A 232 -21.53 -0.74 -14.55
CA ARG A 232 -20.11 -0.42 -14.27
C ARG A 232 -19.96 0.37 -12.97
N GLU A 233 -20.95 1.17 -12.66
CA GLU A 233 -21.01 2.02 -11.47
C GLU A 233 -21.10 1.22 -10.16
N SER A 234 -21.53 -0.05 -10.21
CA SER A 234 -21.55 -0.94 -9.03
C SER A 234 -20.22 -1.65 -8.80
N ILE A 235 -19.27 -1.50 -9.72
CA ILE A 235 -17.92 -2.06 -9.62
C ILE A 235 -16.96 -0.96 -9.17
N CYS A 236 -16.35 -1.17 -8.01
CA CYS A 236 -15.35 -0.28 -7.42
C CYS A 236 -13.95 -0.89 -7.49
N PHE A 237 -12.97 -0.08 -7.86
CA PHE A 237 -11.55 -0.43 -7.81
C PHE A 237 -10.83 0.38 -6.73
N TRP A 238 -10.12 -0.30 -5.81
CA TRP A 238 -9.19 0.37 -4.90
C TRP A 238 -7.89 0.67 -5.63
N PHE A 239 -7.50 1.94 -5.69
CA PHE A 239 -6.30 2.39 -6.36
C PHE A 239 -5.26 2.86 -5.33
N PRO A 240 -4.40 1.95 -4.82
CA PRO A 240 -3.62 2.21 -3.61
C PRO A 240 -2.47 3.21 -3.77
N ALA A 241 -1.81 3.41 -4.90
CA ALA A 241 -0.78 4.46 -4.99
C ALA A 241 -0.32 4.76 -6.43
N LYS A 242 0.42 5.87 -6.60
CA LYS A 242 1.53 5.96 -7.57
C LYS A 242 2.85 5.49 -6.92
N SER A 243 3.24 4.24 -7.10
CA SER A 243 4.64 3.83 -7.19
C SER A 243 5.30 4.59 -8.35
N PHE A 244 5.90 5.74 -8.05
CA PHE A 244 6.70 6.47 -9.04
C PHE A 244 7.92 5.61 -9.39
N GLY A 245 7.94 5.05 -10.59
CA GLY A 245 9.16 4.64 -11.28
C GLY A 245 9.85 5.83 -11.89
#